data_AF-A0A957I936-F1
#
_entry.id   AF-A0A957I936-F1
#
_cell.length_a   1.000
_cell.length_b   1.000
_cell.length_c   1.000
_cell.angle_alpha   90.00
_cell.angle_beta   90.00
_cell.angle_gamma   90.00
#
_symmetry.space_group_name_H-M   'P 1'
#
loop_
_entity.id
_entity.type
_entity.pdbx_description
1 polymer ?
#
loop_
_entity_poly.entity_id
_entity_poly.type
_entity_poly.pdbx_seq_one_letter_code
_entity_poly.pdbx_strand_id
1 'polypeptide(L)'
;MKIEGDVHGFIDGTFPAVYRSDKNLITGTANSVDAMQSINVEDLAKYFLEGATQQNSESLFRHEKYKTALELYSAFFTETSQNAKFLTLVMVLETLAESKKRPQLVLELLKDFRNQIEELENKLSADSEEFISLDSLKRELTFRQEDSIRKQIRALVYDTLLINGDEDAEETAKLAVKIYDKRSKLVHEGKISQKDLHHASSNARRIVKRILQAKFTHLTQTK
;
A
#
# COMPACT_ATOMS: atom_id res chain seq x y z
N MET A 1 33.23 18.36 6.14
CA MET A 1 33.40 17.48 7.32
C MET A 1 34.86 17.05 7.35
N LYS A 2 35.61 17.41 8.40
CA LYS A 2 36.99 16.96 8.59
C LYS A 2 36.93 15.66 9.40
N ILE A 3 37.41 14.56 8.84
CA ILE A 3 37.60 13.32 9.58
C ILE A 3 38.97 13.41 10.22
N GLU A 4 39.04 13.25 11.54
CA GLU A 4 40.31 13.15 12.26
C GLU A 4 40.78 11.69 12.26
N GLY A 5 42.01 11.44 11.81
CA GLY A 5 42.62 10.11 11.68
C GLY A 5 42.55 9.51 10.28
N ASP A 6 43.10 8.29 10.13
CA ASP A 6 43.16 7.59 8.84
C ASP A 6 41.76 7.22 8.33
N VAL A 7 41.51 7.49 7.06
CA VAL A 7 40.31 7.06 6.35
C VAL A 7 40.48 5.59 5.99
N HIS A 8 39.57 4.75 6.51
CA HIS A 8 39.61 3.31 6.33
C HIS A 8 38.85 2.83 5.09
N GLY A 9 38.06 3.69 4.45
CA GLY A 9 37.27 3.33 3.28
C GLY A 9 36.30 4.42 2.82
N PHE A 10 35.72 4.18 1.65
CA PHE A 10 34.73 5.04 1.01
C PHE A 10 33.42 4.28 0.84
N ILE A 11 32.31 4.91 1.21
CA ILE A 11 30.95 4.39 1.00
C ILE A 11 30.25 5.29 -0.02
N ASP A 12 29.66 4.67 -1.04
CA ASP A 12 28.67 5.34 -1.87
C ASP A 12 27.37 5.46 -1.08
N GLY A 13 27.02 6.69 -0.68
CA GLY A 13 25.84 6.95 0.14
C GLY A 13 24.52 6.70 -0.57
N THR A 14 24.54 6.35 -1.87
CA THR A 14 23.35 5.93 -2.62
C THR A 14 23.00 4.45 -2.41
N PHE A 15 23.88 3.65 -1.77
CA PHE A 15 23.65 2.22 -1.50
C PHE A 15 23.77 1.86 0.00
N PRO A 16 23.06 0.81 0.45
CA PRO A 16 23.28 0.24 1.78
C PRO A 16 24.70 -0.32 1.91
N ALA A 17 25.35 -0.09 3.06
CA ALA A 17 26.68 -0.61 3.35
C ALA A 17 26.74 -1.20 4.77
N VAL A 18 27.42 -2.34 4.91
CA VAL A 18 27.75 -2.95 6.22
C VAL A 18 29.22 -2.67 6.50
N TYR A 19 29.50 -2.04 7.63
CA TYR A 19 30.85 -1.69 8.01
C TYR A 19 31.02 -1.74 9.53
N ARG A 20 32.27 -1.81 9.98
CA ARG A 20 32.56 -1.81 11.41
C ARG A 20 32.52 -0.40 11.98
N SER A 21 31.84 -0.23 13.12
CA SER A 21 31.63 1.05 13.79
C SER A 21 32.92 1.74 14.23
N ASP A 22 34.02 0.99 14.40
CA ASP A 22 35.35 1.51 14.77
C ASP A 22 36.16 2.03 13.57
N LYS A 23 35.58 2.08 12.37
CA LYS A 23 36.26 2.53 11.15
C LYS A 23 35.76 3.91 10.73
N ASN A 24 36.71 4.82 10.53
CA ASN A 24 36.49 6.11 9.89
C ASN A 24 36.24 5.91 8.40
N LEU A 25 35.02 6.19 7.92
CA LEU A 25 34.65 6.05 6.51
C LEU A 25 34.21 7.40 5.96
N ILE A 26 34.52 7.66 4.68
CA ILE A 26 33.98 8.81 3.94
C ILE A 26 32.75 8.34 3.19
N THR A 27 31.62 9.01 3.39
CA THR A 27 30.43 8.81 2.57
C THR A 27 30.37 9.90 1.50
N GLY A 28 30.31 9.50 0.23
CA GLY A 28 30.06 10.41 -0.88
C GLY A 28 28.67 10.23 -1.46
N THR A 29 27.94 11.32 -1.65
CA THR A 29 26.67 11.35 -2.37
C THR A 29 26.71 12.45 -3.43
N ALA A 30 26.17 12.18 -4.62
CA ALA A 30 26.02 13.19 -5.66
C ALA A 30 24.74 14.01 -5.42
N ASN A 31 24.87 15.27 -4.99
CA ASN A 31 23.81 16.29 -4.93
C ASN A 31 22.57 16.01 -4.02
N SER A 32 22.59 15.00 -3.16
CA SER A 32 21.52 14.75 -2.17
C SER A 32 22.01 14.91 -0.73
N VAL A 33 21.23 15.62 0.10
CA VAL A 33 21.36 15.59 1.55
C VAL A 33 20.74 14.28 2.03
N ASP A 34 21.56 13.24 2.16
CA ASP A 34 21.12 11.96 2.70
C ASP A 34 21.38 11.91 4.21
N ALA A 35 20.33 11.64 4.97
CA ALA A 35 20.45 11.33 6.39
C ALA A 35 20.86 9.86 6.52
N MET A 36 22.11 9.62 6.89
CA MET A 36 22.58 8.28 7.17
C MET A 36 21.98 7.78 8.50
N GLN A 37 21.12 6.78 8.44
CA GLN A 37 20.61 6.08 9.61
C GLN A 37 21.33 4.73 9.72
N SER A 38 22.21 4.61 10.72
CA SER A 38 22.83 3.33 11.06
C SER A 38 21.99 2.59 12.11
N ILE A 39 21.93 1.27 11.98
CA ILE A 39 21.36 0.37 12.98
C ILE A 39 22.49 -0.55 13.43
N ASN A 40 22.63 -0.78 14.72
CA ASN A 40 23.61 -1.72 15.23
C ASN A 40 23.24 -3.15 14.76
N VAL A 41 24.22 -3.93 14.32
CA VAL A 41 24.02 -5.34 13.92
C VAL A 41 23.39 -6.16 15.06
N GLU A 42 23.67 -5.83 16.31
CA GLU A 42 23.06 -6.44 17.49
C GLU A 42 21.54 -6.19 17.55
N ASP A 43 21.11 -4.96 17.25
CA ASP A 43 19.69 -4.62 17.15
C ASP A 43 19.03 -5.32 15.95
N LEU A 44 19.73 -5.37 14.81
CA LEU A 44 19.25 -6.11 13.63
C LEU A 44 19.08 -7.60 13.94
N ALA A 45 20.07 -8.21 14.59
CA ALA A 45 20.03 -9.61 15.00
C ALA A 45 18.88 -9.86 15.98
N LYS A 46 18.62 -8.92 16.91
CA LYS A 46 17.48 -9.00 17.82
C LYS A 46 16.15 -9.05 17.08
N TYR A 47 15.91 -8.16 16.10
CA TYR A 47 14.67 -8.18 15.32
C TYR A 47 14.54 -9.45 14.48
N PHE A 48 15.65 -9.97 13.95
CA PHE A 48 15.65 -11.22 13.21
C PHE A 48 15.31 -12.42 14.12
N LEU A 49 15.92 -12.49 15.31
CA LEU A 49 15.63 -13.50 16.33
C LEU A 49 14.18 -13.42 16.80
N GLU A 50 13.64 -12.22 17.04
CA GLU A 50 12.24 -12.00 17.41
C GLU A 50 11.30 -12.55 16.32
N GLY A 51 11.56 -12.26 15.04
CA GLY A 51 10.79 -12.80 13.94
C GLY A 51 10.92 -14.32 13.77
N ALA A 52 12.14 -14.86 13.91
CA ALA A 52 12.42 -16.29 13.76
C ALA A 52 11.88 -17.15 14.92
N THR A 53 11.74 -16.56 16.11
CA THR A 53 11.18 -17.25 17.30
C THR A 53 9.67 -17.09 17.42
N GLN A 54 9.05 -16.26 16.57
CA GLN A 54 7.60 -16.11 16.53
C GLN A 54 6.95 -17.41 16.06
N GLN A 55 6.06 -17.95 16.90
CA GLN A 55 5.25 -19.13 16.55
C GLN A 55 4.39 -18.87 15.32
N ASN A 56 4.22 -19.90 14.49
CA ASN A 56 3.43 -19.87 13.26
C ASN A 56 3.87 -18.80 12.26
N SER A 57 5.12 -18.32 12.30
CA SER A 57 5.61 -17.36 11.30
C SER A 57 5.59 -17.95 9.88
N GLU A 58 5.63 -19.29 9.71
CA GLU A 58 5.46 -19.90 8.39
C GLU A 58 4.06 -19.70 7.79
N SER A 59 3.03 -19.45 8.62
CA SER A 59 1.66 -19.23 8.14
C SER A 59 1.57 -17.96 7.30
N LEU A 60 2.41 -16.95 7.59
CA LEU A 60 2.45 -15.67 6.89
C LEU A 60 2.74 -15.85 5.39
N PHE A 61 3.57 -16.83 5.04
CA PHE A 61 3.89 -17.13 3.64
C PHE A 61 2.74 -17.78 2.87
N ARG A 62 1.68 -18.25 3.54
CA ARG A 62 0.47 -18.74 2.88
C ARG A 62 -0.48 -17.61 2.47
N HIS A 63 -0.24 -16.39 2.94
CA HIS A 63 -1.06 -15.23 2.65
C HIS A 63 -0.39 -14.35 1.58
N GLU A 64 -0.58 -14.70 0.30
CA GLU A 64 0.05 -14.02 -0.85
C GLU A 64 -0.12 -12.49 -0.82
N LYS A 65 -1.33 -11.99 -0.51
CA LYS A 65 -1.57 -10.54 -0.38
C LYS A 65 -0.72 -9.88 0.70
N TYR A 66 -0.53 -10.56 1.83
CA TYR A 66 0.29 -10.03 2.92
C TYR A 66 1.78 -10.03 2.55
N LYS A 67 2.24 -11.09 1.88
CA LYS A 67 3.60 -11.15 1.32
C LYS A 67 3.85 -10.02 0.32
N THR A 68 2.98 -9.84 -0.67
CA THR A 68 3.08 -8.74 -1.64
C THR A 68 3.05 -7.37 -0.95
N ALA A 69 2.23 -7.20 0.08
CA ALA A 69 2.18 -5.97 0.87
C ALA A 69 3.52 -5.67 1.58
N LEU A 70 4.21 -6.68 2.11
CA LEU A 70 5.54 -6.54 2.71
C LEU A 70 6.62 -6.21 1.66
N GLU A 71 6.56 -6.83 0.48
CA GLU A 71 7.47 -6.54 -0.64
C GLU A 71 7.33 -5.08 -1.09
N LEU A 72 6.09 -4.60 -1.28
CA LEU A 72 5.79 -3.20 -1.60
C LEU A 72 6.26 -2.25 -0.49
N TYR A 73 6.00 -2.59 0.77
CA TYR A 73 6.46 -1.78 1.90
C TYR A 73 7.99 -1.72 1.99
N SER A 74 8.69 -2.78 1.58
CA SER A 74 10.15 -2.80 1.49
C SER A 74 10.65 -1.92 0.35
N ALA A 75 10.01 -1.99 -0.82
CA ALA A 75 10.34 -1.17 -1.99
C ALA A 75 10.22 0.34 -1.70
N PHE A 76 9.29 0.76 -0.85
CA PHE A 76 9.15 2.17 -0.41
C PHE A 76 10.47 2.77 0.10
N PHE A 77 11.33 1.98 0.76
CA PHE A 77 12.61 2.47 1.30
C PHE A 77 13.67 2.70 0.23
N THR A 78 13.57 2.01 -0.92
CA THR A 78 14.50 2.13 -2.05
C THR A 78 14.01 3.08 -3.13
N GLU A 79 12.74 3.48 -3.10
CA GLU A 79 12.21 4.48 -4.04
C GLU A 79 12.93 5.83 -3.92
N THR A 80 13.12 6.51 -5.04
CA THR A 80 13.83 7.81 -5.09
C THR A 80 12.86 8.99 -5.07
N SER A 81 11.80 8.92 -5.88
CA SER A 81 10.80 9.99 -5.99
C SER A 81 9.80 9.97 -4.84
N GLN A 82 9.43 11.15 -4.33
CA GLN A 82 8.37 11.28 -3.32
C GLN A 82 7.00 10.80 -3.84
N ASN A 83 6.73 10.99 -5.14
CA ASN A 83 5.52 10.46 -5.77
C ASN A 83 5.53 8.93 -5.77
N ALA A 84 6.66 8.32 -6.16
CA ALA A 84 6.79 6.86 -6.18
C ALA A 84 6.65 6.28 -4.76
N LYS A 85 7.35 6.86 -3.78
CA LYS A 85 7.20 6.53 -2.35
C LYS A 85 5.74 6.56 -1.89
N PHE A 86 5.03 7.64 -2.21
CA PHE A 86 3.62 7.78 -1.86
C PHE A 86 2.74 6.73 -2.51
N LEU A 87 2.88 6.54 -3.83
CA LEU A 87 2.12 5.55 -4.58
C LEU A 87 2.37 4.14 -4.05
N THR A 88 3.63 3.79 -3.76
CA THR A 88 4.01 2.50 -3.19
C THR A 88 3.31 2.23 -1.86
N LEU A 89 3.25 3.23 -0.95
CA LEU A 89 2.52 3.08 0.31
C LEU A 89 1.01 2.86 0.09
N VAL A 90 0.40 3.53 -0.89
CA VAL A 90 -1.02 3.34 -1.20
C VAL A 90 -1.26 1.97 -1.86
N MET A 91 -0.34 1.49 -2.70
CA MET A 91 -0.39 0.14 -3.27
C MET A 91 -0.37 -0.95 -2.19
N VAL A 92 0.34 -0.73 -1.07
CA VAL A 92 0.26 -1.64 0.09
C VAL A 92 -1.19 -1.76 0.59
N LEU A 93 -1.88 -0.62 0.77
CA LEU A 93 -3.29 -0.62 1.22
C LEU A 93 -4.22 -1.25 0.17
N GLU A 94 -4.03 -0.95 -1.11
CA GLU A 94 -4.81 -1.54 -2.21
C GLU A 94 -4.63 -3.07 -2.27
N THR A 95 -3.41 -3.56 -2.06
CA THR A 95 -3.09 -4.99 -2.07
C THR A 95 -3.78 -5.73 -0.92
N LEU A 96 -3.75 -5.13 0.28
CA LEU A 96 -4.38 -5.70 1.47
C LEU A 96 -5.90 -5.56 1.48
N ALA A 97 -6.46 -4.64 0.69
CA ALA A 97 -7.89 -4.44 0.60
C ALA A 97 -8.55 -5.67 -0.05
N GLU A 98 -9.64 -6.13 0.57
CA GLU A 98 -10.41 -7.25 0.06
C GLU A 98 -11.61 -6.74 -0.72
N SER A 99 -11.80 -7.31 -1.91
CA SER A 99 -12.99 -7.05 -2.68
C SER A 99 -14.18 -7.72 -2.01
N LYS A 100 -15.16 -6.91 -1.61
CA LYS A 100 -16.44 -7.36 -1.09
C LYS A 100 -17.50 -7.08 -2.14
N LYS A 101 -18.37 -8.05 -2.38
CA LYS A 101 -19.57 -7.84 -3.19
C LYS A 101 -20.43 -6.75 -2.56
N ARG A 102 -21.08 -5.95 -3.40
CA ARG A 102 -22.07 -4.97 -2.93
C ARG A 102 -23.24 -5.67 -2.22
N PRO A 103 -23.99 -4.94 -1.37
CA PRO A 103 -25.20 -5.46 -0.76
C PRO A 103 -26.15 -6.06 -1.81
N GLN A 104 -26.86 -7.12 -1.43
CA GLN A 104 -27.71 -7.92 -2.33
C GLN A 104 -28.70 -7.04 -3.11
N LEU A 105 -29.32 -6.07 -2.45
CA LEU A 105 -30.24 -5.11 -3.09
C LEU A 105 -29.59 -4.35 -4.27
N VAL A 106 -28.31 -3.98 -4.14
CA VAL A 106 -27.59 -3.28 -5.22
C VAL A 106 -27.24 -4.25 -6.34
N LEU A 107 -26.89 -5.49 -6.02
CA LEU A 107 -26.61 -6.53 -7.03
C LEU A 107 -27.86 -6.86 -7.84
N GLU A 108 -29.03 -6.88 -7.21
CA GLU A 108 -30.32 -7.06 -7.87
C GLU A 108 -30.63 -5.91 -8.83
N LEU A 109 -30.45 -4.66 -8.40
CA LEU A 109 -30.59 -3.49 -9.28
C LEU A 109 -29.64 -3.53 -10.48
N LEU A 110 -28.37 -3.91 -10.27
CA LEU A 110 -27.40 -4.06 -11.35
C LEU A 110 -27.79 -5.18 -12.33
N LYS A 111 -28.37 -6.27 -11.82
CA LYS A 111 -28.88 -7.39 -12.63
C LYS A 111 -30.09 -6.96 -13.45
N ASP A 112 -31.05 -6.28 -12.85
CA ASP A 112 -32.24 -5.81 -13.55
C ASP A 112 -31.87 -4.83 -14.66
N PHE A 113 -30.92 -3.92 -14.40
CA PHE A 113 -30.45 -3.00 -15.41
C PHE A 113 -29.69 -3.71 -16.55
N ARG A 114 -28.90 -4.74 -16.22
CA ARG A 114 -28.26 -5.58 -17.23
C ARG A 114 -29.28 -6.26 -18.13
N ASN A 115 -30.35 -6.82 -17.56
CA ASN A 115 -31.42 -7.46 -18.35
C ASN A 115 -32.07 -6.45 -19.32
N GLN A 116 -32.30 -5.21 -18.88
CA GLN A 116 -32.83 -4.15 -19.75
C GLN A 116 -31.88 -3.82 -20.92
N ILE A 117 -30.57 -3.83 -20.68
CA ILE A 117 -29.57 -3.63 -21.74
C ILE A 117 -29.62 -4.78 -22.74
N GLU A 118 -29.66 -6.03 -22.27
CA GLU A 118 -29.74 -7.23 -23.13
C GLU A 118 -31.02 -7.23 -23.99
N GLU A 119 -32.16 -6.77 -23.43
CA GLU A 119 -33.41 -6.60 -24.19
C GLU A 119 -33.32 -5.54 -25.30
N LEU A 120 -32.53 -4.49 -25.10
CA LEU A 120 -32.28 -3.46 -26.12
C LEU A 120 -31.31 -3.96 -27.19
N GLU A 121 -30.22 -4.63 -26.79
CA GLU A 121 -29.24 -5.24 -27.70
C GLU A 121 -29.90 -6.23 -28.68
N ASN A 122 -30.84 -7.05 -28.21
CA ASN A 122 -31.55 -8.03 -29.04
C ASN A 122 -32.37 -7.41 -30.20
N LYS A 123 -32.60 -6.09 -30.17
CA LYS A 123 -33.34 -5.35 -31.22
C LYS A 123 -32.40 -4.64 -32.20
N LEU A 124 -31.10 -4.69 -31.98
CA LEU A 124 -30.09 -3.96 -32.73
C LEU A 124 -29.24 -4.92 -33.58
N SER A 125 -28.62 -4.38 -34.64
CA SER A 125 -27.59 -5.11 -35.38
C SER A 125 -26.30 -5.11 -34.57
N ALA A 126 -25.57 -6.23 -34.56
CA ALA A 126 -24.31 -6.37 -33.80
C ALA A 126 -23.23 -5.35 -34.22
N ASP A 127 -23.29 -4.86 -35.47
CA ASP A 127 -22.33 -3.88 -36.01
C ASP A 127 -22.79 -2.43 -35.81
N SER A 128 -23.93 -2.19 -35.16
CA SER A 128 -24.44 -0.83 -34.94
C SER A 128 -23.67 -0.14 -33.80
N GLU A 129 -23.52 1.18 -33.90
CA GLU A 129 -22.86 1.98 -32.86
C GLU A 129 -23.58 1.86 -31.51
N GLU A 130 -24.91 1.79 -31.55
CA GLU A 130 -25.75 1.60 -30.37
C GLU A 130 -25.50 0.25 -29.70
N PHE A 131 -25.35 -0.84 -30.47
CA PHE A 131 -25.02 -2.16 -29.92
C PHE A 131 -23.64 -2.15 -29.25
N ILE A 132 -22.63 -1.58 -29.91
CA ILE A 132 -21.27 -1.49 -29.36
C ILE A 132 -21.26 -0.67 -28.05
N SER A 133 -22.01 0.43 -28.02
CA SER A 133 -22.14 1.28 -26.83
C SER A 133 -22.84 0.55 -25.67
N LEU A 134 -23.92 -0.18 -25.95
CA LEU A 134 -24.63 -0.99 -24.96
C LEU A 134 -23.79 -2.15 -24.42
N ASP A 135 -23.03 -2.84 -25.29
CA ASP A 135 -22.14 -3.92 -24.85
C ASP A 135 -21.03 -3.41 -23.94
N SER A 136 -20.48 -2.23 -24.24
CA SER A 136 -19.52 -1.54 -23.35
C SER A 136 -20.13 -1.23 -21.98
N LEU A 137 -21.35 -0.67 -21.95
CA LEU A 137 -22.06 -0.37 -20.71
C LEU A 137 -22.37 -1.65 -19.90
N LYS A 138 -22.80 -2.73 -20.57
CA LYS A 138 -23.07 -4.04 -19.95
C LYS A 138 -21.83 -4.62 -19.27
N ARG A 139 -20.66 -4.49 -19.91
CA ARG A 139 -19.38 -4.89 -19.31
C ARG A 139 -19.07 -4.04 -18.08
N GLU A 140 -19.29 -2.72 -18.14
CA GLU A 140 -19.08 -1.82 -17.00
C GLU A 140 -19.93 -2.21 -15.78
N LEU A 141 -21.20 -2.59 -15.98
CA LEU A 141 -22.07 -3.06 -14.89
C LEU A 141 -21.53 -4.30 -14.18
N THR A 142 -20.84 -5.18 -14.92
CA THR A 142 -20.22 -6.39 -14.35
C THR A 142 -19.10 -5.99 -13.38
N PHE A 143 -18.25 -5.03 -13.75
CA PHE A 143 -17.19 -4.52 -12.87
C PHE A 143 -17.72 -3.72 -11.67
N ARG A 144 -18.96 -3.20 -11.74
CA ARG A 144 -19.58 -2.45 -10.65
C ARG A 144 -20.22 -3.31 -9.55
N GLN A 145 -20.17 -4.65 -9.67
CA GLN A 145 -20.71 -5.55 -8.63
C GLN A 145 -19.91 -5.52 -7.33
N GLU A 146 -18.67 -5.03 -7.38
CA GLU A 146 -17.77 -4.94 -6.23
C GLU A 146 -17.81 -3.54 -5.59
N ASP A 147 -17.46 -3.50 -4.30
CA ASP A 147 -17.27 -2.24 -3.59
C ASP A 147 -16.13 -1.43 -4.21
N SER A 148 -16.21 -0.10 -4.16
CA SER A 148 -15.11 0.73 -4.65
C SER A 148 -13.85 0.52 -3.81
N ILE A 149 -12.67 0.64 -4.43
CA ILE A 149 -11.37 0.57 -3.72
C ILE A 149 -11.36 1.50 -2.49
N ARG A 150 -11.96 2.70 -2.61
CA ARG A 150 -12.15 3.63 -1.48
C ARG A 150 -12.86 2.96 -0.29
N LYS A 151 -13.96 2.25 -0.53
CA LYS A 151 -14.72 1.55 0.52
C LYS A 151 -13.95 0.33 1.04
N GLN A 152 -13.28 -0.41 0.16
CA GLN A 152 -12.46 -1.55 0.55
C GLN A 152 -11.29 -1.13 1.47
N ILE A 153 -10.57 -0.04 1.14
CA ILE A 153 -9.51 0.54 1.98
C ILE A 153 -10.07 1.00 3.32
N ARG A 154 -11.23 1.68 3.32
CA ARG A 154 -11.87 2.12 4.57
C ARG A 154 -12.19 0.93 5.48
N ALA A 155 -12.79 -0.12 4.92
CA ALA A 155 -13.12 -1.34 5.64
C ALA A 155 -11.86 -2.04 6.16
N LEU A 156 -10.85 -2.22 5.31
CA LEU A 156 -9.55 -2.80 5.70
C LEU A 156 -8.99 -2.09 6.95
N VAL A 157 -8.89 -0.77 6.91
CA VAL A 157 -8.26 0.00 7.98
C VAL A 157 -9.10 -0.02 9.24
N TYR A 158 -10.42 0.16 9.11
CA TYR A 158 -11.33 0.12 10.24
C TYR A 158 -11.35 -1.26 10.91
N ASP A 159 -11.62 -2.31 10.15
CA ASP A 159 -11.76 -3.68 10.66
C ASP A 159 -10.45 -4.14 11.32
N THR A 160 -9.29 -3.88 10.69
CA THR A 160 -7.98 -4.30 11.23
C THR A 160 -7.66 -3.59 12.55
N LEU A 161 -7.87 -2.27 12.63
CA LEU A 161 -7.54 -1.50 13.84
C LEU A 161 -8.56 -1.74 14.97
N LEU A 162 -9.84 -1.93 14.62
CA LEU A 162 -10.88 -2.26 15.59
C LEU A 162 -10.60 -3.60 16.27
N ILE A 163 -10.24 -4.64 15.51
CA ILE A 163 -9.90 -5.96 16.06
C ILE A 163 -8.64 -5.87 16.94
N ASN A 164 -7.70 -4.99 16.59
CA ASN A 164 -6.49 -4.72 17.37
C ASN A 164 -6.74 -3.84 18.62
N GLY A 165 -7.97 -3.36 18.84
CA GLY A 165 -8.37 -2.57 20.01
C GLY A 165 -7.97 -1.09 19.94
N ASP A 166 -7.65 -0.57 18.76
CA ASP A 166 -7.29 0.85 18.58
C ASP A 166 -8.53 1.76 18.67
N GLU A 167 -8.54 2.70 19.62
CA GLU A 167 -9.66 3.65 19.82
C GLU A 167 -9.86 4.62 18.64
N ASP A 168 -8.80 4.91 17.88
CA ASP A 168 -8.81 5.83 16.74
C ASP A 168 -9.07 5.13 15.39
N ALA A 169 -9.57 3.88 15.40
CA ALA A 169 -9.80 3.08 14.19
C ALA A 169 -10.69 3.80 13.16
N GLU A 170 -11.78 4.45 13.60
CA GLU A 170 -12.70 5.14 12.69
C GLU A 170 -12.06 6.37 12.04
N GLU A 171 -11.39 7.20 12.83
CA GLU A 171 -10.71 8.41 12.33
C GLU A 171 -9.54 8.04 11.41
N THR A 172 -8.82 6.97 11.73
CA THR A 172 -7.74 6.45 10.89
C THR A 172 -8.27 5.92 9.55
N ALA A 173 -9.42 5.23 9.56
CA ALA A 173 -10.07 4.78 8.33
C ALA A 173 -10.55 5.94 7.44
N LYS A 174 -11.09 7.01 8.04
CA LYS A 174 -11.44 8.25 7.32
C LYS A 174 -10.20 8.90 6.71
N LEU A 175 -9.08 8.93 7.44
CA LEU A 175 -7.82 9.46 6.94
C LEU A 175 -7.25 8.63 5.78
N ALA A 176 -7.35 7.30 5.85
CA ALA A 176 -6.92 6.41 4.77
C ALA A 176 -7.68 6.67 3.45
N VAL A 177 -8.99 6.97 3.54
CA VAL A 177 -9.78 7.39 2.38
C VAL A 177 -9.26 8.70 1.78
N LYS A 178 -8.97 9.71 2.61
CA LYS A 178 -8.40 10.98 2.14
C LYS A 178 -7.05 10.78 1.46
N ILE A 179 -6.23 9.86 1.96
CA ILE A 179 -4.94 9.47 1.35
C ILE A 179 -5.18 8.84 -0.03
N TYR A 180 -6.12 7.89 -0.14
CA TYR A 180 -6.47 7.29 -1.42
C TYR A 180 -6.97 8.33 -2.44
N ASP A 181 -7.78 9.30 -1.99
CA ASP A 181 -8.25 10.38 -2.86
C ASP A 181 -7.08 11.24 -3.38
N LYS A 182 -6.04 11.48 -2.56
CA LYS A 182 -4.81 12.16 -3.01
C LYS A 182 -4.04 11.32 -4.03
N ARG A 183 -4.01 9.99 -3.90
CA ARG A 183 -3.44 9.08 -4.92
C ARG A 183 -4.22 9.14 -6.22
N SER A 184 -5.56 9.11 -6.17
CA SER A 184 -6.40 9.24 -7.36
C SER A 184 -6.11 10.58 -8.06
N LYS A 185 -6.06 11.68 -7.31
CA LYS A 185 -5.66 12.99 -7.84
C LYS A 185 -4.28 12.98 -8.49
N LEU A 186 -3.27 12.42 -7.81
CA LEU A 186 -1.91 12.37 -8.34
C LEU A 186 -1.82 11.57 -9.65
N VAL A 187 -2.53 10.44 -9.76
CA VAL A 187 -2.51 9.59 -10.96
C VAL A 187 -3.26 10.23 -12.12
N HIS A 188 -4.38 10.92 -11.87
CA HIS A 188 -5.19 11.49 -12.95
C HIS A 188 -4.78 12.91 -13.35
N GLU A 189 -4.37 13.75 -12.39
CA GLU A 189 -3.99 15.14 -12.65
C GLU A 189 -2.47 15.34 -12.75
N GLY A 190 -1.68 14.33 -12.40
CA GLY A 190 -0.21 14.36 -12.42
C GLY A 190 0.43 15.23 -11.35
N LYS A 191 -0.36 15.93 -10.51
CA LYS A 191 0.17 16.88 -9.51
C LYS A 191 -0.63 16.94 -8.23
N ILE A 192 0.09 16.98 -7.11
CA ILE A 192 -0.39 17.42 -5.80
C ILE A 192 0.65 18.37 -5.21
N SER A 193 0.25 19.25 -4.28
CA SER A 193 1.21 20.18 -3.67
C SER A 193 2.25 19.39 -2.85
N GLN A 194 3.49 19.88 -2.79
CA GLN A 194 4.55 19.19 -2.04
C GLN A 194 4.22 19.04 -0.55
N LYS A 195 3.55 20.04 0.03
CA LYS A 195 3.05 19.99 1.42
C LYS A 195 2.00 18.87 1.60
N ASP A 196 1.05 18.76 0.68
CA ASP A 196 0.03 17.71 0.72
C ASP A 196 0.64 16.33 0.52
N LEU A 197 1.60 16.18 -0.42
CA LEU A 197 2.32 14.93 -0.66
C LEU A 197 3.07 14.48 0.59
N HIS A 198 3.83 15.38 1.20
CA HIS A 198 4.58 15.05 2.42
C HIS A 198 3.66 14.61 3.56
N HIS A 199 2.57 15.35 3.80
CA HIS A 199 1.60 15.01 4.84
C HIS A 199 0.86 13.70 4.53
N ALA A 200 0.48 13.47 3.28
CA ALA A 200 -0.17 12.24 2.84
C ALA A 200 0.77 11.03 2.97
N SER A 201 2.02 11.14 2.53
CA SER A 201 3.04 10.11 2.67
C SER A 201 3.35 9.75 4.12
N SER A 202 3.50 10.76 4.99
CA SER A 202 3.74 10.54 6.42
C SER A 202 2.58 9.77 7.07
N ASN A 203 1.34 10.18 6.80
CA ASN A 203 0.17 9.48 7.31
C ASN A 203 0.00 8.09 6.69
N ALA A 204 0.24 7.93 5.39
CA ALA A 204 0.16 6.64 4.72
C ALA A 204 1.17 5.65 5.32
N ARG A 205 2.42 6.09 5.55
CA ARG A 205 3.45 5.27 6.19
C ARG A 205 3.02 4.83 7.59
N ARG A 206 2.47 5.74 8.38
CA ARG A 206 1.98 5.44 9.74
C ARG A 206 0.86 4.41 9.70
N ILE A 207 -0.12 4.58 8.82
CA ILE A 207 -1.26 3.65 8.69
C ILE A 207 -0.78 2.29 8.20
N VAL A 208 0.02 2.24 7.13
CA VAL A 208 0.56 0.99 6.58
C VAL A 208 1.33 0.21 7.64
N LYS A 209 2.21 0.88 8.41
CA LYS A 209 2.96 0.24 9.49
C LYS A 209 2.01 -0.41 10.51
N ARG A 210 0.99 0.33 10.98
CA ARG A 210 0.01 -0.19 11.96
C ARG A 210 -0.75 -1.39 11.41
N ILE A 211 -1.21 -1.32 10.16
CA ILE A 211 -1.98 -2.41 9.51
C ILE A 211 -1.11 -3.66 9.33
N LEU A 212 0.13 -3.52 8.87
CA LEU A 212 1.06 -4.65 8.72
C LEU A 212 1.35 -5.30 10.08
N GLN A 213 1.60 -4.51 11.12
CA GLN A 213 1.84 -5.00 12.47
C GLN A 213 0.63 -5.75 13.03
N ALA A 214 -0.57 -5.15 12.94
CA ALA A 214 -1.80 -5.80 13.41
C ALA A 214 -2.06 -7.12 12.65
N LYS A 215 -1.89 -7.13 11.32
CA LYS A 215 -2.03 -8.36 10.54
C LYS A 215 -0.98 -9.41 10.90
N PHE A 216 0.28 -9.03 11.10
CA PHE A 216 1.32 -9.96 11.57
C PHE A 216 0.90 -10.65 12.86
N THR A 217 0.43 -9.88 13.85
CA THR A 217 -0.04 -10.40 15.14
C THR A 217 -1.21 -11.37 14.96
N HIS A 218 -2.23 -10.99 14.19
CA HIS A 218 -3.38 -11.87 13.96
C HIS A 218 -3.02 -13.16 13.22
N LEU A 219 -2.22 -13.08 12.17
CA LEU A 219 -1.86 -14.25 11.36
C LEU A 219 -0.92 -15.24 12.09
N THR A 220 -0.14 -14.75 13.06
CA THR A 220 0.73 -15.60 13.88
C THR A 220 0.04 -16.15 15.14
N GLN A 221 -1.02 -15.50 15.63
CA GLN A 221 -1.78 -15.94 16.81
C GLN A 221 -2.98 -16.84 16.50
N THR A 222 -3.46 -16.88 15.26
CA THR A 222 -4.61 -17.72 14.87
C THR A 222 -4.14 -19.17 14.67
N LYS A 223 -4.61 -20.09 15.53
CA LYS A 223 -4.38 -21.54 15.46
C LYS A 223 -5.22 -22.19 14.36
#